data_AF-A0A925BKF7-F1
#
_entry.id   AF-A0A925BKF7-F1
#
_cell.length_a   1.000
_cell.length_b   1.000
_cell.length_c   1.000
_cell.angle_alpha   90.00
_cell.angle_beta   90.00
_cell.angle_gamma   90.00
#
_symmetry.space_group_name_H-M   'P 1'
#
loop_
_entity.id
_entity.type
_entity.pdbx_description
1 polymer ?
#
loop_
_entity_poly.entity_id
_entity_poly.type
_entity_poly.pdbx_seq_one_letter_code
_entity_poly.pdbx_strand_id
1 'polypeptide(L)'
;MIKSISKSNTQSTFNESSSRSTKQAAGDRPTEPKPLKKLWVHDYTPAERVTETAPKPVTEVQQKRAKECIAEALDHQTQGNTKRALNSLSKALKTNPSLFKDHYFLGLAATVTNCDEDEALKMLLDKSASKEFAQNSQQERHEQRKVDHEAHTEKLSWKPAILDLVLHAFIFAVGMVLTGALLLQSLPTTTALSEADGNQAVEVLVEQGTVLGQLGMTALIVAAIVVGIGSSLSLVLQSVGTHFVAKLLKGRGTLRYLMERTLPIYNKVTLIVFVAVNLSIVLTAGGFGTIALVPLAGIALCSLIVPLTASSSIRKAFDFDIARGMIAFLFGLILASAAMGAVSYVAMAFVARA
;
A
#
# COMPACT_ATOMS: atom_id res chain seq x y z
N MET A 1 8.41 -52.87 26.45
CA MET A 1 9.55 -52.06 25.95
C MET A 1 9.04 -50.70 25.52
N ILE A 2 9.01 -49.74 26.45
CA ILE A 2 8.58 -48.36 26.21
C ILE A 2 9.80 -47.50 26.56
N LYS A 3 10.41 -46.87 25.54
CA LYS A 3 11.59 -46.00 25.72
C LYS A 3 11.11 -44.58 26.02
N SER A 4 11.47 -44.11 27.21
CA SER A 4 11.30 -42.75 27.71
C SER A 4 12.07 -41.73 26.86
N ILE A 5 11.41 -40.68 26.41
CA ILE A 5 12.05 -39.50 25.82
C ILE A 5 12.23 -38.45 26.93
N SER A 6 13.50 -38.23 27.27
CA SER A 6 14.00 -37.21 28.18
C SER A 6 13.80 -35.81 27.58
N LYS A 7 13.19 -34.90 28.35
CA LYS A 7 13.10 -33.47 28.02
C LYS A 7 14.40 -32.79 28.46
N SER A 8 15.25 -32.42 27.50
CA SER A 8 16.39 -31.53 27.74
C SER A 8 15.92 -30.08 27.80
N ASN A 9 16.11 -29.50 28.99
CA ASN A 9 15.85 -28.11 29.32
C ASN A 9 17.00 -27.26 28.77
N THR A 10 16.76 -26.50 27.70
CA THR A 10 17.77 -25.60 27.13
C THR A 10 17.41 -24.17 27.51
N GLN A 11 17.93 -23.74 28.67
CA GLN A 11 18.07 -22.32 28.99
C GLN A 11 19.12 -21.73 28.05
N SER A 12 18.67 -20.96 27.06
CA SER A 12 19.52 -20.13 26.23
C SER A 12 19.22 -18.68 26.53
N THR A 13 20.25 -18.02 27.05
CA THR A 13 20.41 -16.60 27.34
C THR A 13 19.91 -15.72 26.21
N PHE A 14 18.72 -15.11 26.37
CA PHE A 14 18.29 -14.03 25.50
C PHE A 14 18.91 -12.73 25.99
N ASN A 15 19.68 -12.14 25.08
CA ASN A 15 20.76 -11.22 25.33
C ASN A 15 20.26 -9.78 25.51
N GLU A 16 20.95 -9.08 26.40
CA GLU A 16 20.71 -7.75 26.96
C GLU A 16 21.10 -6.63 25.98
N SER A 17 20.55 -6.60 24.76
CA SER A 17 20.94 -5.62 23.72
C SER A 17 19.85 -4.63 23.27
N SER A 18 18.75 -4.47 24.03
CA SER A 18 17.63 -3.59 23.66
C SER A 18 17.58 -2.23 24.39
N SER A 19 18.61 -1.83 25.15
CA SER A 19 18.59 -0.61 25.98
C SER A 19 19.45 0.57 25.47
N ARG A 20 20.00 0.51 24.25
CA ARG A 20 20.94 1.53 23.74
C ARG A 20 20.54 2.31 22.47
N SER A 21 19.25 2.39 22.12
CA SER A 21 18.79 3.18 20.97
C SER A 21 17.58 4.10 21.22
N THR A 22 17.48 4.69 22.41
CA THR A 22 16.42 5.66 22.76
C THR A 22 16.91 7.07 23.06
N LYS A 23 18.18 7.39 22.81
CA LYS A 23 18.75 8.73 23.09
C LYS A 23 18.98 9.63 21.87
N GLN A 24 18.46 9.30 20.69
CA GLN A 24 18.71 10.09 19.47
C GLN A 24 17.49 10.29 18.58
N ALA A 25 16.33 10.54 19.20
CA ALA A 25 15.13 11.04 18.53
C ALA A 25 14.47 12.19 19.34
N ALA A 26 15.30 13.03 19.97
CA ALA A 26 14.89 14.26 20.66
C ALA A 26 15.14 15.50 19.80
N GLY A 27 14.93 15.39 18.49
CA GLY A 27 14.95 16.50 17.54
C GLY A 27 13.63 16.48 16.78
N ASP A 28 12.91 17.60 16.82
CA ASP A 28 11.57 17.82 16.28
C ASP A 28 10.44 17.25 17.17
N ARG A 29 10.17 17.95 18.28
CA ARG A 29 8.80 17.96 18.82
C ARG A 29 7.87 18.29 17.64
N PRO A 30 6.72 17.62 17.47
CA PRO A 30 5.72 18.05 16.50
C PRO A 30 5.51 19.54 16.73
N THR A 31 5.80 20.35 15.71
CA THR A 31 5.61 21.79 15.76
C THR A 31 4.24 22.03 16.36
N GLU A 32 4.19 22.78 17.47
CA GLU A 32 2.92 23.17 18.10
C GLU A 32 1.93 23.53 16.99
N PRO A 33 0.73 22.93 16.98
CA PRO A 33 -0.26 23.24 15.96
C PRO A 33 -0.39 24.76 15.92
N LYS A 34 -0.11 25.35 14.75
CA LYS A 34 -0.17 26.80 14.58
C LYS A 34 -1.49 27.26 15.18
N PRO A 35 -1.50 28.21 16.14
CA PRO A 35 -2.73 28.64 16.77
C PRO A 35 -3.70 29.00 15.65
N LEU A 36 -4.87 28.35 15.65
CA LEU A 36 -5.94 28.61 14.69
C LEU A 36 -6.02 30.12 14.55
N LYS A 37 -5.76 30.62 13.33
CA LYS A 37 -5.94 32.04 13.02
C LYS A 37 -7.30 32.39 13.59
N LYS A 38 -7.38 33.30 14.57
CA LYS A 38 -8.63 33.84 15.12
C LYS A 38 -9.45 34.40 13.95
N LEU A 39 -10.19 33.55 13.27
CA LEU A 39 -10.95 33.90 12.06
C LEU A 39 -12.43 34.12 12.40
N TRP A 40 -12.80 34.06 13.67
CA TRP A 40 -14.17 34.16 14.14
C TRP A 40 -14.30 35.22 15.23
N VAL A 41 -14.04 36.47 14.87
CA VAL A 41 -14.70 37.61 15.54
C VAL A 41 -15.74 38.12 14.55
N HIS A 42 -16.78 37.32 14.32
CA HIS A 42 -18.03 37.93 13.88
C HIS A 42 -18.55 38.68 15.10
N ASP A 43 -18.67 40.01 14.99
CA ASP A 43 -19.30 40.88 15.99
C ASP A 43 -20.72 40.38 16.25
N TYR A 44 -20.82 39.43 17.18
CA TYR A 44 -22.08 38.89 17.62
C TYR A 44 -22.65 39.91 18.60
N THR A 45 -23.53 40.79 18.12
CA THR A 45 -24.46 41.50 18.98
C THR A 45 -25.16 40.44 19.84
N PRO A 46 -25.08 40.50 21.18
CA PRO A 46 -25.70 39.51 22.05
C PRO A 46 -27.19 39.47 21.73
N ALA A 47 -27.62 38.45 20.98
CA ALA A 47 -29.02 38.22 20.76
C ALA A 47 -29.63 37.97 22.15
N GLU A 48 -30.45 38.94 22.55
CA GLU A 48 -31.59 38.82 23.45
C GLU A 48 -31.65 37.48 24.18
N ARG A 49 -31.24 37.48 25.46
CA ARG A 49 -31.29 36.29 26.34
C ARG A 49 -32.66 35.65 26.17
N VAL A 50 -32.68 34.47 25.56
CA VAL A 50 -33.87 33.62 25.49
C VAL A 50 -34.42 33.53 26.90
N THR A 51 -35.56 34.15 27.11
CA THR A 51 -36.23 34.21 28.39
C THR A 51 -36.44 32.79 28.89
N GLU A 52 -35.98 32.59 30.11
CA GLU A 52 -35.84 31.37 30.87
C GLU A 52 -37.20 30.66 31.01
N THR A 53 -37.61 29.94 29.98
CA THR A 53 -38.65 28.92 30.11
C THR A 53 -38.04 27.78 30.90
N ALA A 54 -38.55 27.57 32.12
CA ALA A 54 -38.05 26.57 33.07
C ALA A 54 -37.79 25.24 32.34
N PRO A 55 -36.56 24.68 32.43
CA PRO A 55 -36.18 23.50 31.68
C PRO A 55 -37.14 22.35 32.02
N LYS A 56 -37.72 21.73 30.98
CA LYS A 56 -38.58 20.56 31.15
C LYS A 56 -37.82 19.49 31.97
N PRO A 57 -38.46 18.86 32.98
CA PRO A 57 -37.80 17.86 33.79
C PRO A 57 -37.32 16.70 32.90
N VAL A 58 -36.03 16.41 32.98
CA VAL A 58 -35.36 15.39 32.15
C VAL A 58 -35.57 14.02 32.80
N THR A 59 -36.08 13.05 32.03
CA THR A 59 -36.33 11.69 32.54
C THR A 59 -35.02 10.89 32.69
N GLU A 60 -34.99 9.89 33.57
CA GLU A 60 -33.81 9.01 33.74
C GLU A 60 -33.38 8.35 32.42
N VAL A 61 -34.34 7.99 31.56
CA VAL A 61 -34.09 7.42 30.23
C VAL A 61 -33.34 8.41 29.33
N GLN A 62 -33.72 9.69 29.35
CA GLN A 62 -33.01 10.73 28.60
C GLN A 62 -31.59 10.94 29.14
N GLN A 63 -31.41 10.92 30.46
CA GLN A 63 -30.07 11.03 31.06
C GLN A 63 -29.17 9.86 30.63
N LYS A 64 -29.68 8.62 30.66
CA LYS A 64 -28.93 7.43 30.22
C LYS A 64 -28.53 7.54 28.75
N ARG A 65 -29.46 7.89 27.86
CA ARG A 65 -29.17 8.07 26.43
C ARG A 65 -28.17 9.19 26.17
N ALA A 66 -28.26 10.30 26.90
CA ALA A 66 -27.30 11.38 26.76
C ALA A 66 -25.88 10.95 27.19
N LYS A 67 -25.77 10.16 28.28
CA LYS A 67 -24.49 9.55 28.70
C LYS A 67 -23.92 8.61 27.65
N GLU A 68 -24.76 7.80 26.99
CA GLU A 68 -24.34 6.95 25.87
C GLU A 68 -23.78 7.79 24.72
N CYS A 69 -24.46 8.88 24.32
CA CYS A 69 -23.94 9.81 23.30
C CYS A 69 -22.62 10.49 23.70
N ILE A 70 -22.42 10.81 24.98
CA ILE A 70 -21.14 11.36 25.48
C ILE A 70 -20.03 10.30 25.38
N ALA A 71 -20.32 9.04 25.72
CA ALA A 71 -19.36 7.95 25.57
C ALA A 71 -18.96 7.71 24.10
N GLU A 72 -19.93 7.74 23.18
CA GLU A 72 -19.66 7.70 21.74
C GLU A 72 -18.82 8.89 21.27
N ALA A 73 -19.09 10.09 21.77
CA ALA A 73 -18.31 11.28 21.42
C ALA A 73 -16.84 11.13 21.88
N LEU A 74 -16.62 10.57 23.06
CA LEU A 74 -15.28 10.27 23.57
C LEU A 74 -14.56 9.26 22.67
N ASP A 75 -15.22 8.15 22.31
CA ASP A 75 -14.65 7.15 21.37
C ASP A 75 -14.33 7.77 20.00
N HIS A 76 -15.18 8.66 19.50
CA HIS A 76 -14.89 9.38 18.26
C HIS A 76 -13.74 10.37 18.41
N GLN A 77 -13.59 11.02 19.57
CA GLN A 77 -12.47 11.92 19.82
C GLN A 77 -11.14 11.16 19.91
N THR A 78 -11.11 10.00 20.58
CA THR A 78 -9.89 9.16 20.65
C THR A 78 -9.48 8.63 19.27
N GLN A 79 -10.44 8.38 18.38
CA GLN A 79 -10.19 8.03 16.97
C GLN A 79 -9.85 9.24 16.08
N GLY A 80 -9.94 10.47 16.61
CA GLY A 80 -9.74 11.70 15.84
C GLY A 80 -10.87 12.01 14.85
N ASN A 81 -12.06 11.46 15.04
CA ASN A 81 -13.22 11.73 14.20
C ASN A 81 -14.04 12.91 14.74
N THR A 82 -13.49 14.12 14.65
CA THR A 82 -14.08 15.37 15.17
C THR A 82 -15.52 15.58 14.71
N LYS A 83 -15.84 15.30 13.44
CA LYS A 83 -17.21 15.42 12.91
C LYS A 83 -18.20 14.52 13.65
N ARG A 84 -17.85 13.25 13.86
CA ARG A 84 -18.74 12.32 14.58
C ARG A 84 -18.82 12.65 16.06
N ALA A 85 -17.71 13.06 16.67
CA ALA A 85 -17.69 13.52 18.05
C ALA A 85 -18.65 14.69 18.28
N LEU A 86 -18.59 15.73 17.43
CA LEU A 86 -19.50 16.89 17.50
C LEU A 86 -20.96 16.52 17.29
N ASN A 87 -21.24 15.60 16.37
CA ASN A 87 -22.61 15.12 16.16
C ASN A 87 -23.14 14.37 17.39
N SER A 88 -22.33 13.55 18.04
CA SER A 88 -22.72 12.83 19.27
C SER A 88 -22.89 13.80 20.45
N LEU A 89 -22.03 14.80 20.60
CA LEU A 89 -22.19 15.86 21.61
C LEU A 89 -23.45 16.70 21.37
N SER A 90 -23.73 17.09 20.12
CA SER A 90 -24.97 17.81 19.77
C SER A 90 -26.22 16.98 20.04
N LYS A 91 -26.18 15.66 19.78
CA LYS A 91 -27.27 14.74 20.15
C LYS A 91 -27.43 14.62 21.67
N ALA A 92 -26.32 14.53 22.42
CA ALA A 92 -26.35 14.48 23.88
C ALA A 92 -27.05 15.72 24.45
N LEU A 93 -26.65 16.92 24.00
CA LEU A 93 -27.23 18.20 24.44
C LEU A 93 -28.72 18.32 24.08
N LYS A 94 -29.13 17.85 22.90
CA LYS A 94 -30.56 17.78 22.52
C LYS A 94 -31.37 16.81 23.36
N THR A 95 -30.75 15.71 23.80
CA THR A 95 -31.41 14.66 24.59
C THR A 95 -31.55 15.08 26.05
N ASN A 96 -30.50 15.71 26.60
CA ASN A 96 -30.48 16.22 27.94
C ASN A 96 -29.95 17.67 27.95
N PRO A 97 -30.85 18.68 27.94
CA PRO A 97 -30.44 20.07 27.99
C PRO A 97 -29.65 20.43 29.25
N SER A 98 -29.82 19.75 30.39
CA SER A 98 -29.09 20.11 31.62
C SER A 98 -27.57 19.92 31.52
N LEU A 99 -27.08 19.23 30.47
CA LEU A 99 -25.66 19.04 30.19
C LEU A 99 -24.90 20.34 29.95
N PHE A 100 -25.55 21.46 29.61
CA PHE A 100 -24.83 22.74 29.50
C PHE A 100 -24.23 23.21 30.83
N LYS A 101 -24.66 22.65 31.98
CA LYS A 101 -24.09 22.92 33.31
C LYS A 101 -23.11 21.83 33.77
N ASP A 102 -22.95 20.77 32.99
CA ASP A 102 -22.07 19.66 33.35
C ASP A 102 -20.64 19.97 32.88
N HIS A 103 -19.75 20.22 33.84
CA HIS A 103 -18.33 20.54 33.58
C HIS A 103 -17.62 19.44 32.79
N TYR A 104 -17.98 18.17 32.96
CA TYR A 104 -17.36 17.09 32.18
C TYR A 104 -17.76 17.18 30.71
N PHE A 105 -19.04 17.44 30.43
CA PHE A 105 -19.54 17.64 29.07
C PHE A 105 -18.88 18.86 28.40
N LEU A 106 -18.81 19.98 29.12
CA LEU A 106 -18.19 21.22 28.63
C LEU A 106 -16.69 21.02 28.36
N GLY A 107 -15.95 20.37 29.26
CA GLY A 107 -14.54 20.05 29.07
C GLY A 107 -14.28 19.13 27.87
N LEU A 108 -15.15 18.13 27.64
CA LEU A 108 -15.05 17.29 26.44
C LEU A 108 -15.37 18.07 25.17
N ALA A 109 -16.40 18.94 25.19
CA ALA A 109 -16.73 19.80 24.07
C ALA A 109 -15.60 20.77 23.73
N ALA A 110 -15.00 21.41 24.74
CA ALA A 110 -13.82 22.26 24.62
C ALA A 110 -12.64 21.49 24.01
N THR A 111 -12.40 20.25 24.46
CA THR A 111 -11.32 19.39 23.91
C THR A 111 -11.56 19.00 22.45
N VAL A 112 -12.81 18.72 22.05
CA VAL A 112 -13.16 18.34 20.67
C VAL A 112 -13.08 19.54 19.72
N THR A 113 -13.46 20.71 20.20
CA THR A 113 -13.47 21.97 19.42
C THR A 113 -12.16 22.75 19.48
N ASN A 114 -11.29 22.44 20.44
CA ASN A 114 -10.09 23.22 20.77
C ASN A 114 -10.43 24.71 21.04
N CYS A 115 -11.56 24.94 21.71
CA CYS A 115 -12.09 26.25 22.10
C CYS A 115 -12.36 26.25 23.61
N ASP A 116 -12.58 27.44 24.18
CA ASP A 116 -13.07 27.57 25.57
C ASP A 116 -14.48 26.99 25.72
N GLU A 117 -14.87 26.58 26.94
CA GLU A 117 -16.14 25.89 27.22
C GLU A 117 -17.38 26.64 26.68
N ASP A 118 -17.42 27.96 26.83
CA ASP A 118 -18.53 28.81 26.36
C ASP A 118 -18.62 28.86 24.82
N GLU A 119 -17.48 28.92 24.14
CA GLU A 119 -17.40 28.97 22.68
C GLU A 119 -17.70 27.59 22.08
N ALA A 120 -17.20 26.53 22.70
CA ALA A 120 -17.52 25.15 22.35
C ALA A 120 -19.04 24.88 22.45
N LEU A 121 -19.68 25.37 23.51
CA LEU A 121 -21.13 25.26 23.68
C LEU A 121 -21.88 26.03 22.59
N LYS A 122 -21.49 27.27 22.29
CA LYS A 122 -22.08 28.05 21.19
C LYS A 122 -21.94 27.33 19.84
N MET A 123 -20.77 26.77 19.56
CA MET A 123 -20.50 26.00 18.35
C MET A 123 -21.36 24.73 18.27
N LEU A 124 -21.62 24.05 19.39
CA LEU A 124 -22.50 22.87 19.43
C LEU A 124 -23.98 23.20 19.23
N LEU A 125 -24.40 24.40 19.65
CA LEU A 125 -25.77 24.90 19.47
C LEU A 125 -26.01 25.36 18.03
N ASP A 126 -25.01 25.96 17.38
CA ASP A 126 -25.09 26.36 15.98
C ASP A 126 -24.67 25.22 15.03
N LYS A 127 -25.68 24.63 14.36
CA LYS A 127 -25.48 23.55 13.39
C LYS A 127 -24.59 23.96 12.21
N SER A 128 -24.61 25.24 11.82
CA SER A 128 -23.79 25.74 10.71
C SER A 128 -22.33 25.84 11.13
N ALA A 129 -22.04 26.50 12.26
CA ALA A 129 -20.70 26.58 12.85
C ALA A 129 -20.10 25.19 13.12
N SER A 130 -20.87 24.27 13.70
CA SER A 130 -20.42 22.89 13.93
C SER A 130 -20.04 22.16 12.63
N LYS A 131 -20.83 22.34 11.57
CA LYS A 131 -20.57 21.72 10.26
C LYS A 131 -19.31 22.30 9.61
N GLU A 132 -19.15 23.61 9.66
CA GLU A 132 -17.98 24.30 9.12
C GLU A 132 -16.70 23.93 9.87
N PHE A 133 -16.72 23.94 11.20
CA PHE A 133 -15.59 23.49 12.01
C PHE A 133 -15.22 22.02 11.72
N ALA A 134 -16.22 21.13 11.58
CA ALA A 134 -15.97 19.75 11.20
C ALA A 134 -15.33 19.60 9.80
N GLN A 135 -15.64 20.50 8.86
CA GLN A 135 -15.02 20.52 7.54
C GLN A 135 -13.59 21.09 7.60
N ASN A 136 -13.39 22.20 8.30
CA ASN A 136 -12.09 22.85 8.46
C ASN A 136 -11.11 21.94 9.21
N SER A 137 -11.52 21.34 10.33
CA SER A 137 -10.68 20.37 11.06
C SER A 137 -10.34 19.13 10.22
N GLN A 138 -11.26 18.66 9.37
CA GLN A 138 -10.97 17.57 8.43
C GLN A 138 -9.98 18.00 7.34
N GLN A 139 -10.10 19.23 6.84
CA GLN A 139 -9.19 19.80 5.85
C GLN A 139 -7.80 20.02 6.45
N GLU A 140 -7.69 20.61 7.63
CA GLU A 140 -6.43 20.81 8.34
C GLU A 140 -5.73 19.49 8.62
N ARG A 141 -6.45 18.47 9.12
CA ARG A 141 -5.88 17.12 9.27
C ARG A 141 -5.38 16.56 7.96
N HIS A 142 -6.07 16.82 6.85
CA HIS A 142 -5.64 16.37 5.53
C HIS A 142 -4.40 17.14 5.04
N GLU A 143 -4.31 18.44 5.30
CA GLU A 143 -3.12 19.25 5.00
C GLU A 143 -1.94 18.85 5.88
N GLN A 144 -2.15 18.62 7.17
CA GLN A 144 -1.14 18.14 8.09
C GLN A 144 -0.63 16.76 7.67
N ARG A 145 -1.53 15.83 7.33
CA ARG A 145 -1.14 14.53 6.76
C ARG A 145 -0.29 14.68 5.50
N LYS A 146 -0.59 15.66 4.64
CA LYS A 146 0.21 15.92 3.44
C LYS A 146 1.61 16.42 3.80
N VAL A 147 1.73 17.34 4.74
CA VAL A 147 3.02 17.85 5.22
C VAL A 147 3.84 16.74 5.87
N ASP A 148 3.21 15.95 6.74
CA ASP A 148 3.85 14.82 7.42
C ASP A 148 4.29 13.75 6.40
N HIS A 149 3.47 13.50 5.39
CA HIS A 149 3.78 12.58 4.29
C HIS A 149 4.94 13.09 3.44
N GLU A 150 4.92 14.36 3.03
CA GLU A 150 6.03 14.99 2.30
C GLU A 150 7.33 14.88 3.10
N ALA A 151 7.33 15.31 4.36
CA ALA A 151 8.48 15.22 5.26
C ALA A 151 8.98 13.78 5.47
N HIS A 152 8.07 12.80 5.58
CA HIS A 152 8.44 11.40 5.70
C HIS A 152 9.08 10.86 4.40
N THR A 153 8.50 11.20 3.25
CA THR A 153 8.97 10.69 1.95
C THR A 153 10.30 11.29 1.50
N GLU A 154 10.64 12.50 1.96
CA GLU A 154 11.94 13.11 1.71
C GLU A 154 13.07 12.45 2.52
N LYS A 155 12.78 12.01 3.75
CA LYS A 155 13.78 11.45 4.69
C LYS A 155 14.28 10.05 4.36
N LEU A 156 13.62 9.31 3.48
CA LEU A 156 14.00 7.92 3.19
C LEU A 156 15.46 7.86 2.65
N SER A 157 16.05 6.69 2.34
CA SER A 157 17.28 6.58 1.47
C SER A 157 17.03 5.86 0.12
N TRP A 158 17.88 6.05 -0.89
CA TRP A 158 17.77 5.30 -2.19
C TRP A 158 18.27 3.87 -2.04
N LYS A 159 19.04 3.60 -0.98
CA LYS A 159 19.70 2.31 -0.74
C LYS A 159 18.72 1.12 -0.75
N PRO A 160 17.55 1.14 -0.07
CA PRO A 160 16.61 0.03 -0.11
C PRO A 160 16.08 -0.22 -1.53
N ALA A 161 15.69 0.84 -2.24
CA ALA A 161 15.18 0.71 -3.61
C ALA A 161 16.24 0.14 -4.58
N ILE A 162 17.50 0.55 -4.47
CA ILE A 162 18.59 0.00 -5.29
C ILE A 162 18.83 -1.48 -4.94
N LEU A 163 18.82 -1.84 -3.65
CA LEU A 163 18.97 -3.22 -3.21
C LEU A 163 17.84 -4.10 -3.77
N ASP A 164 16.59 -3.64 -3.66
CA ASP A 164 15.44 -4.37 -4.19
C ASP A 164 15.49 -4.48 -5.73
N LEU A 165 16.03 -3.49 -6.42
CA LEU A 165 16.22 -3.53 -7.88
C LEU A 165 17.29 -4.55 -8.28
N VAL A 166 18.42 -4.61 -7.55
CA VAL A 166 19.46 -5.63 -7.78
C VAL A 166 18.92 -7.03 -7.48
N LEU A 167 18.15 -7.16 -6.39
CA LEU A 167 17.47 -8.41 -6.06
C LEU A 167 16.48 -8.82 -7.16
N HIS A 168 15.77 -7.87 -7.77
CA HIS A 168 14.90 -8.14 -8.91
C HIS A 168 15.67 -8.74 -10.08
N ALA A 169 16.75 -8.07 -10.50
CA ALA A 169 17.61 -8.54 -11.59
C ALA A 169 18.13 -9.96 -11.32
N PHE A 170 18.55 -10.21 -10.07
CA PHE A 170 19.06 -11.50 -9.64
C PHE A 170 18.00 -12.60 -9.67
N ILE A 171 16.81 -12.36 -9.10
CA ILE A 171 15.69 -13.31 -9.15
C ILE A 171 15.35 -13.64 -10.60
N PHE A 172 15.31 -12.63 -11.46
CA PHE A 172 14.99 -12.82 -12.87
C PHE A 172 16.05 -13.65 -13.61
N ALA A 173 17.33 -13.34 -13.41
CA ALA A 173 18.43 -14.08 -14.02
C ALA A 173 18.45 -15.55 -13.56
N VAL A 174 18.39 -15.80 -12.25
CA VAL A 174 18.37 -17.17 -11.70
C VAL A 174 17.12 -17.92 -12.16
N GLY A 175 15.96 -17.27 -12.11
CA GLY A 175 14.70 -17.85 -12.57
C GLY A 175 14.75 -18.27 -14.03
N MET A 176 15.29 -17.41 -14.91
CA MET A 176 15.48 -17.72 -16.34
C MET A 176 16.47 -18.86 -16.57
N VAL A 177 17.59 -18.89 -15.84
CA VAL A 177 18.56 -20.00 -15.94
C VAL A 177 17.91 -21.32 -15.56
N LEU A 178 17.18 -21.35 -14.44
CA LEU A 178 16.50 -22.55 -13.97
C LEU A 178 15.41 -22.99 -14.96
N THR A 179 14.57 -22.07 -15.42
CA THR A 179 13.52 -22.35 -16.41
C THR A 179 14.12 -22.94 -17.68
N GLY A 180 15.18 -22.34 -18.21
CA GLY A 180 15.86 -22.83 -19.41
C GLY A 180 16.46 -24.22 -19.21
N ALA A 181 17.14 -24.47 -18.09
CA ALA A 181 17.70 -25.77 -17.77
C ALA A 181 16.63 -26.87 -17.62
N LEU A 182 15.52 -26.57 -16.95
CA LEU A 182 14.40 -27.51 -16.81
C LEU A 182 13.72 -27.79 -18.15
N LEU A 183 13.56 -26.77 -19.00
CA LEU A 183 13.04 -26.97 -20.35
C LEU A 183 13.94 -27.94 -21.13
N LEU A 184 15.26 -27.70 -21.15
CA LEU A 184 16.21 -28.59 -21.82
C LEU A 184 16.16 -30.02 -21.30
N GLN A 185 16.04 -30.21 -19.99
CA GLN A 185 15.90 -31.54 -19.38
C GLN A 185 14.57 -32.21 -19.71
N SER A 186 13.49 -31.43 -19.86
CA SER A 186 12.15 -31.93 -20.16
C SER A 186 11.97 -32.35 -21.62
N LEU A 187 12.81 -31.85 -22.54
CA LEU A 187 12.62 -32.02 -23.99
C LEU A 187 12.46 -33.49 -24.41
N PRO A 188 13.36 -34.43 -24.05
CA PRO A 188 13.24 -35.82 -24.50
C PRO A 188 11.95 -36.50 -24.05
N THR A 189 11.44 -36.13 -22.87
CA THR A 189 10.19 -36.70 -22.36
C THR A 189 9.00 -36.08 -23.07
N THR A 190 9.01 -34.77 -23.31
CA THR A 190 7.93 -34.10 -24.05
C THR A 190 7.85 -34.54 -25.51
N THR A 191 8.99 -34.80 -26.18
CA THR A 191 9.01 -35.35 -27.55
C THR A 191 8.40 -36.75 -27.59
N ALA A 192 8.79 -37.63 -26.66
CA ALA A 192 8.25 -38.99 -26.61
C ALA A 192 6.74 -39.02 -26.34
N LEU A 193 6.24 -38.13 -25.46
CA LEU A 193 4.81 -37.98 -25.21
C LEU A 193 4.07 -37.41 -26.44
N SER A 194 4.68 -36.47 -27.16
CA SER A 194 4.12 -35.90 -28.40
C SER A 194 3.90 -36.94 -29.48
N GLU A 195 4.92 -37.76 -29.73
CA GLU A 195 4.88 -38.81 -30.76
C GLU A 195 3.82 -39.85 -30.45
N ALA A 196 3.61 -40.15 -29.16
CA ALA A 196 2.58 -41.08 -28.70
C ALA A 196 1.15 -40.53 -28.86
N ASP A 197 0.94 -39.22 -28.64
CA ASP A 197 -0.39 -38.59 -28.63
C ASP A 197 -0.78 -38.00 -29.99
N GLY A 198 0.17 -37.83 -30.92
CA GLY A 198 -0.07 -37.25 -32.25
C GLY A 198 -0.44 -35.76 -32.23
N ASN A 199 -0.09 -35.05 -31.16
CA ASN A 199 -0.51 -33.67 -30.91
C ASN A 199 0.42 -32.64 -31.56
N GLN A 200 -0.05 -31.99 -32.64
CA GLN A 200 0.70 -30.97 -33.38
C GLN A 200 1.12 -29.75 -32.55
N ALA A 201 0.42 -29.44 -31.44
CA ALA A 201 0.79 -28.30 -30.58
C ALA A 201 2.16 -28.50 -29.90
N VAL A 202 2.60 -29.74 -29.76
CA VAL A 202 3.89 -30.06 -29.13
C VAL A 202 5.05 -29.94 -30.13
N GLU A 203 4.79 -30.04 -31.44
CA GLU A 203 5.82 -29.91 -32.48
C GLU A 203 6.51 -28.54 -32.44
N VAL A 204 5.76 -27.45 -32.28
CA VAL A 204 6.29 -26.08 -32.14
C VAL A 204 7.15 -25.93 -30.89
N LEU A 205 6.74 -26.57 -29.78
CA LEU A 205 7.50 -26.58 -28.53
C LEU A 205 8.82 -27.33 -28.66
N VAL A 206 8.81 -28.45 -29.38
CA VAL A 206 9.99 -29.24 -29.68
C VAL A 206 10.95 -28.45 -30.57
N GLU A 207 10.45 -27.80 -31.62
CA GLU A 207 11.27 -26.95 -32.51
C GLU A 207 11.98 -25.84 -31.71
N GLN A 208 11.24 -25.07 -30.91
CA GLN A 208 11.82 -24.02 -30.06
C GLN A 208 12.78 -24.60 -29.02
N GLY A 209 12.47 -25.77 -28.48
CA GLY A 209 13.32 -26.49 -27.55
C GLY A 209 14.65 -26.92 -28.17
N THR A 210 14.65 -27.39 -29.42
CA THR A 210 15.89 -27.76 -30.11
C THR A 210 16.79 -26.56 -30.37
N VAL A 211 16.22 -25.41 -30.72
CA VAL A 211 16.97 -24.14 -30.85
C VAL A 211 17.58 -23.74 -29.52
N LEU A 212 16.82 -23.85 -28.41
CA LEU A 212 17.37 -23.63 -27.06
C LEU A 212 18.44 -24.65 -26.70
N GLY A 213 18.32 -25.91 -27.13
CA GLY A 213 19.30 -26.97 -26.88
C GLY A 213 20.63 -26.76 -27.60
N GLN A 214 20.62 -26.03 -28.71
CA GLN A 214 21.84 -25.60 -29.39
C GLN A 214 22.55 -24.46 -28.63
N LEU A 215 21.83 -23.71 -27.80
CA LEU A 215 22.43 -22.72 -26.90
C LEU A 215 23.07 -23.45 -25.72
N GLY A 216 24.40 -23.52 -25.70
CA GLY A 216 25.12 -24.02 -24.53
C GLY A 216 24.78 -23.24 -23.26
N MET A 217 24.99 -23.85 -22.09
CA MET A 217 24.68 -23.24 -20.78
C MET A 217 25.28 -21.84 -20.61
N THR A 218 26.46 -21.58 -21.18
CA THR A 218 27.10 -20.26 -21.19
C THR A 218 26.23 -19.20 -21.86
N ALA A 219 25.68 -19.48 -23.05
CA ALA A 219 24.82 -18.56 -23.78
C ALA A 219 23.52 -18.29 -23.02
N LEU A 220 22.98 -19.33 -22.37
CA LEU A 220 21.78 -19.24 -21.55
C LEU A 220 21.98 -18.35 -20.31
N ILE A 221 23.12 -18.47 -19.62
CA ILE A 221 23.49 -17.61 -18.50
C ILE A 221 23.64 -16.15 -18.95
N VAL A 222 24.33 -15.91 -20.07
CA VAL A 222 24.50 -14.55 -20.61
C VAL A 222 23.14 -13.95 -20.98
N ALA A 223 22.29 -14.70 -21.69
CA ALA A 223 20.94 -14.27 -22.04
C ALA A 223 20.11 -13.95 -20.80
N ALA A 224 20.15 -14.80 -19.77
CA ALA A 224 19.43 -14.60 -18.52
C ALA A 224 19.87 -13.34 -17.76
N ILE A 225 21.18 -13.04 -17.74
CA ILE A 225 21.72 -11.81 -17.14
C ILE A 225 21.22 -10.59 -17.92
N VAL A 226 21.32 -10.61 -19.26
CA VAL A 226 20.86 -9.50 -20.12
C VAL A 226 19.37 -9.24 -19.91
N VAL A 227 18.55 -10.30 -19.88
CA VAL A 227 17.11 -10.19 -19.65
C VAL A 227 16.81 -9.69 -18.24
N GLY A 228 17.54 -10.14 -17.20
CA GLY A 228 17.35 -9.67 -15.83
C GLY A 228 17.72 -8.20 -15.62
N ILE A 229 18.77 -7.71 -16.30
CA ILE A 229 19.12 -6.28 -16.33
C ILE A 229 18.04 -5.50 -17.10
N GLY A 230 17.62 -6.00 -18.27
CA GLY A 230 16.59 -5.38 -19.09
C GLY A 230 15.25 -5.25 -18.37
N SER A 231 14.81 -6.30 -17.65
CA SER A 231 13.58 -6.27 -16.85
C SER A 231 13.64 -5.25 -15.71
N SER A 232 14.80 -5.16 -15.05
CA SER A 232 15.03 -4.17 -13.99
C SER A 232 15.00 -2.74 -14.55
N LEU A 233 15.62 -2.50 -15.71
CA LEU A 233 15.55 -1.21 -16.41
C LEU A 233 14.10 -0.89 -16.81
N SER A 234 13.33 -1.89 -17.27
CA SER A 234 11.91 -1.74 -17.57
C SER A 234 11.10 -1.31 -16.34
N LEU A 235 11.37 -1.86 -15.15
CA LEU A 235 10.72 -1.44 -13.91
C LEU A 235 11.09 -0.01 -13.51
N VAL A 236 12.34 0.41 -13.71
CA VAL A 236 12.75 1.79 -13.49
C VAL A 236 12.00 2.73 -14.43
N LEU A 237 11.96 2.43 -15.72
CA LEU A 237 11.22 3.21 -16.72
C LEU A 237 9.72 3.27 -16.40
N GLN A 238 9.11 2.14 -16.02
CA GLN A 238 7.73 2.09 -15.56
C GLN A 238 7.50 2.99 -14.35
N SER A 239 8.41 2.97 -13.37
CA SER A 239 8.33 3.78 -12.16
C SER A 239 8.46 5.27 -12.46
N VAL A 240 9.37 5.64 -13.37
CA VAL A 240 9.54 7.02 -13.85
C VAL A 240 8.28 7.50 -14.57
N GLY A 241 7.73 6.70 -15.50
CA GLY A 241 6.49 7.03 -16.19
C GLY A 241 5.31 7.20 -15.23
N THR A 242 5.18 6.28 -14.28
CA THR A 242 4.16 6.33 -13.22
C THR A 242 4.32 7.59 -12.37
N HIS A 243 5.55 7.93 -11.97
CA HIS A 243 5.83 9.13 -11.19
C HIS A 243 5.48 10.41 -11.95
N PHE A 244 5.85 10.49 -13.23
CA PHE A 244 5.53 11.64 -14.08
C PHE A 244 4.02 11.85 -14.18
N VAL A 245 3.25 10.81 -14.51
CA VAL A 245 1.78 10.90 -14.59
C VAL A 245 1.17 11.17 -13.23
N ALA A 246 1.70 10.59 -12.16
CA ALA A 246 1.24 10.91 -10.81
C ALA A 246 1.49 12.40 -10.46
N LYS A 247 2.61 12.99 -10.87
CA LYS A 247 2.83 14.44 -10.68
C LYS A 247 1.82 15.28 -11.47
N LEU A 248 1.50 14.89 -12.71
CA LEU A 248 0.46 15.55 -13.51
C LEU A 248 -0.94 15.46 -12.86
N LEU A 249 -1.22 14.35 -12.18
CA LEU A 249 -2.46 14.14 -11.41
C LEU A 249 -2.44 14.80 -10.01
N LYS A 250 -1.51 15.74 -9.78
CA LYS A 250 -1.32 16.49 -8.52
C LYS A 250 -0.91 15.61 -7.32
N GLY A 251 -0.22 14.50 -7.58
CA GLY A 251 0.30 13.61 -6.55
C GLY A 251 1.53 14.18 -5.84
N ARG A 252 1.62 13.99 -4.53
CA ARG A 252 2.68 14.60 -3.69
C ARG A 252 3.85 13.69 -3.35
N GLY A 253 3.82 12.44 -3.80
CA GLY A 253 4.89 11.47 -3.58
C GLY A 253 6.20 11.77 -4.31
N THR A 254 7.27 11.11 -3.87
CA THR A 254 8.59 11.09 -4.52
C THR A 254 8.76 9.78 -5.33
N LEU A 255 9.54 9.82 -6.41
CA LEU A 255 9.84 8.62 -7.23
C LEU A 255 10.45 7.51 -6.38
N ARG A 256 11.25 7.93 -5.41
CA ARG A 256 11.98 7.06 -4.51
C ARG A 256 11.09 6.28 -3.57
N TYR A 257 10.13 6.95 -2.94
CA TYR A 257 9.14 6.29 -2.10
C TYR A 257 8.22 5.39 -2.93
N LEU A 258 7.92 5.77 -4.18
CA LEU A 258 7.21 4.90 -5.11
C LEU A 258 7.99 3.59 -5.35
N MET A 259 9.28 3.67 -5.65
CA MET A 259 10.11 2.48 -5.91
C MET A 259 10.24 1.60 -4.67
N GLU A 260 10.47 2.18 -3.48
CA GLU A 260 10.53 1.45 -2.21
C GLU A 260 9.22 0.70 -1.89
N ARG A 261 8.07 1.24 -2.32
CA ARG A 261 6.78 0.59 -2.12
C ARG A 261 6.45 -0.48 -3.17
N THR A 262 6.93 -0.31 -4.40
CA THR A 262 6.52 -1.17 -5.52
C THR A 262 7.50 -2.31 -5.78
N LEU A 263 8.81 -2.09 -5.66
CA LEU A 263 9.82 -3.13 -5.94
C LEU A 263 9.68 -4.39 -5.07
N PRO A 264 9.41 -4.32 -3.76
CA PRO A 264 9.18 -5.53 -2.96
C PRO A 264 8.00 -6.37 -3.45
N ILE A 265 6.95 -5.72 -4.00
CA ILE A 265 5.79 -6.41 -4.58
C ILE A 265 6.23 -7.16 -5.83
N TYR A 266 6.96 -6.50 -6.73
CA TYR A 266 7.49 -7.14 -7.93
C TYR A 266 8.41 -8.31 -7.59
N ASN A 267 9.34 -8.15 -6.65
CA ASN A 267 10.24 -9.23 -6.25
C ASN A 267 9.48 -10.46 -5.74
N LYS A 268 8.48 -10.25 -4.87
CA LYS A 268 7.64 -11.34 -4.36
C LYS A 268 6.85 -12.03 -5.47
N VAL A 269 6.23 -11.25 -6.35
CA VAL A 269 5.40 -11.77 -7.45
C VAL A 269 6.25 -12.51 -8.47
N THR A 270 7.36 -11.92 -8.90
CA THR A 270 8.28 -12.53 -9.87
C THR A 270 8.82 -13.85 -9.34
N LEU A 271 9.17 -13.93 -8.05
CA LEU A 271 9.57 -15.18 -7.42
C LEU A 271 8.44 -16.24 -7.48
N ILE A 272 7.20 -15.87 -7.12
CA ILE A 272 6.04 -16.77 -7.20
C ILE A 272 5.80 -17.24 -8.63
N VAL A 273 5.90 -16.35 -9.61
CA VAL A 273 5.73 -16.67 -11.03
C VAL A 273 6.79 -17.66 -11.50
N PHE A 274 8.07 -17.43 -11.18
CA PHE A 274 9.13 -18.39 -11.55
C PHE A 274 8.91 -19.74 -10.89
N VAL A 275 8.57 -19.79 -9.59
CA VAL A 275 8.27 -21.07 -8.92
C VAL A 275 7.11 -21.79 -9.61
N ALA A 276 6.03 -21.08 -9.95
CA ALA A 276 4.88 -21.65 -10.64
C ALA A 276 5.21 -22.15 -12.05
N VAL A 277 5.97 -21.38 -12.84
CA VAL A 277 6.42 -21.79 -14.19
C VAL A 277 7.31 -23.03 -14.12
N ASN A 278 8.31 -23.04 -13.24
CA ASN A 278 9.23 -24.17 -13.10
C ASN A 278 8.48 -25.42 -12.61
N LEU A 279 7.53 -25.28 -11.68
CA LEU A 279 6.67 -26.38 -11.23
C LEU A 279 5.81 -26.93 -12.37
N SER A 280 5.21 -26.07 -13.20
CA SER A 280 4.45 -26.51 -14.38
C SER A 280 5.31 -27.27 -15.38
N ILE A 281 6.56 -26.85 -15.63
CA ILE A 281 7.48 -27.58 -16.52
C ILE A 281 7.74 -28.99 -15.99
N VAL A 282 8.07 -29.12 -14.70
CA VAL A 282 8.34 -30.42 -14.07
C VAL A 282 7.12 -31.34 -14.12
N LEU A 283 5.92 -30.81 -13.83
CA LEU A 283 4.68 -31.60 -13.87
C LEU A 283 4.35 -32.07 -15.30
N THR A 284 4.50 -31.20 -16.30
CA THR A 284 4.32 -31.57 -17.71
C THR A 284 5.31 -32.64 -18.13
N ALA A 285 6.59 -32.48 -17.79
CA ALA A 285 7.62 -33.47 -18.08
C ALA A 285 7.34 -34.83 -17.42
N GLY A 286 6.73 -34.83 -16.23
CA GLY A 286 6.32 -36.05 -15.52
C GLY A 286 5.05 -36.72 -16.04
N GLY A 287 4.43 -36.23 -17.11
CA GLY A 287 3.16 -36.76 -17.63
C GLY A 287 1.90 -36.25 -16.90
N PHE A 288 2.03 -35.26 -16.02
CA PHE A 288 0.93 -34.66 -15.26
C PHE A 288 0.42 -33.36 -15.89
N GLY A 289 0.27 -33.33 -17.22
CA GLY A 289 -0.03 -32.10 -17.98
C GLY A 289 -1.30 -31.35 -17.54
N THR A 290 -2.37 -32.06 -17.15
CA THR A 290 -3.59 -31.43 -16.64
C THR A 290 -3.38 -30.74 -15.29
N ILE A 291 -2.55 -31.32 -14.42
CA ILE A 291 -2.19 -30.72 -13.12
C ILE A 291 -1.25 -29.52 -13.34
N ALA A 292 -0.40 -29.55 -14.37
CA ALA A 292 0.48 -28.45 -14.74
C ALA A 292 -0.26 -27.17 -15.15
N LEU A 293 -1.57 -27.25 -15.47
CA LEU A 293 -2.41 -26.09 -15.73
C LEU A 293 -2.75 -25.30 -14.44
N VAL A 294 -2.68 -25.93 -13.26
CA VAL A 294 -3.05 -25.26 -12.00
C VAL A 294 -2.09 -24.12 -11.66
N PRO A 295 -0.74 -24.29 -11.68
CA PRO A 295 0.17 -23.16 -11.46
C PRO A 295 0.06 -22.09 -12.56
N LEU A 296 -0.21 -22.47 -13.82
CA LEU A 296 -0.42 -21.52 -14.93
C LEU A 296 -1.69 -20.66 -14.71
N ALA A 297 -2.78 -21.27 -14.27
CA ALA A 297 -3.99 -20.53 -13.87
C ALA A 297 -3.69 -19.60 -12.68
N GLY A 298 -2.86 -20.04 -11.74
CA GLY A 298 -2.36 -19.20 -10.65
C GLY A 298 -1.57 -17.97 -11.13
N ILE A 299 -0.74 -18.12 -12.16
CA ILE A 299 -0.02 -17.02 -12.80
C ILE A 299 -0.99 -16.04 -13.46
N ALA A 300 -2.01 -16.54 -14.18
CA ALA A 300 -3.04 -15.71 -14.79
C ALA A 300 -3.85 -14.91 -13.74
N LEU A 301 -4.12 -15.51 -12.57
CA LEU A 301 -4.75 -14.78 -11.47
C LEU A 301 -3.80 -13.74 -10.86
N CYS A 302 -2.52 -14.09 -10.70
CA CYS A 302 -1.51 -13.16 -10.21
C CYS A 302 -1.37 -11.94 -11.13
N SER A 303 -1.43 -12.11 -12.45
CA SER A 303 -1.33 -10.99 -13.40
C SER A 303 -2.48 -9.99 -13.27
N LEU A 304 -3.64 -10.41 -12.77
CA LEU A 304 -4.77 -9.52 -12.46
C LEU A 304 -4.61 -8.84 -11.09
N ILE A 305 -4.04 -9.54 -10.10
CA ILE A 305 -3.83 -9.02 -8.73
C ILE A 305 -2.69 -8.00 -8.67
N VAL A 306 -1.66 -8.16 -9.51
CA VAL A 306 -0.45 -7.31 -9.49
C VAL A 306 -0.78 -5.84 -9.79
N PRO A 307 -1.51 -5.48 -10.85
CA PRO A 307 -1.93 -4.10 -11.09
C PRO A 307 -2.75 -3.50 -9.94
N LEU A 308 -3.61 -4.29 -9.30
CA LEU A 308 -4.43 -3.84 -8.16
C LEU A 308 -3.57 -3.55 -6.91
N THR A 309 -2.59 -4.41 -6.63
CA THR A 309 -1.68 -4.23 -5.49
C THR A 309 -0.65 -3.13 -5.74
N ALA A 310 -0.15 -3.02 -6.98
CA ALA A 310 0.73 -1.94 -7.39
C ALA A 310 0.02 -0.58 -7.35
N SER A 311 -1.20 -0.48 -7.88
CA SER A 311 -2.01 0.77 -7.82
C SER A 311 -2.35 1.18 -6.39
N SER A 312 -2.64 0.24 -5.49
CA SER A 312 -2.80 0.52 -4.04
C SER A 312 -1.52 1.05 -3.39
N SER A 313 -0.36 0.61 -3.87
CA SER A 313 0.95 1.08 -3.38
C SER A 313 1.28 2.47 -3.92
N ILE A 314 1.00 2.71 -5.21
CA ILE A 314 1.06 4.05 -5.83
C ILE A 314 0.12 5.02 -5.12
N ARG A 315 -1.09 4.55 -4.77
CA ARG A 315 -2.07 5.33 -4.00
C ARG A 315 -1.46 5.86 -2.70
N LYS A 316 -0.83 4.96 -1.93
CA LYS A 316 -0.13 5.32 -0.69
C LYS A 316 1.09 6.19 -0.96
N ALA A 317 1.78 5.99 -2.08
CA ALA A 317 2.95 6.78 -2.43
C ALA A 317 2.62 8.26 -2.70
N PHE A 318 1.49 8.53 -3.38
CA PHE A 318 1.14 9.87 -3.84
C PHE A 318 -0.08 10.51 -3.15
N ASP A 319 -0.68 9.84 -2.16
CA ASP A 319 -1.91 10.24 -1.49
C ASP A 319 -3.09 10.41 -2.47
N PHE A 320 -3.34 9.35 -3.24
CA PHE A 320 -4.38 9.31 -4.27
C PHE A 320 -5.61 8.51 -3.88
N ASP A 321 -6.61 8.56 -4.74
CA ASP A 321 -7.63 7.52 -4.85
C ASP A 321 -7.12 6.35 -5.70
N ILE A 322 -7.72 5.17 -5.54
CA ILE A 322 -7.32 3.94 -6.26
C ILE A 322 -7.37 4.15 -7.78
N ALA A 323 -8.40 4.84 -8.30
CA ALA A 323 -8.58 5.10 -9.73
C ALA A 323 -7.39 5.88 -10.33
N ARG A 324 -6.92 6.93 -9.65
CA ARG A 324 -5.76 7.73 -10.11
C ARG A 324 -4.47 6.91 -10.07
N GLY A 325 -4.32 6.07 -9.03
CA GLY A 325 -3.20 5.14 -8.93
C GLY A 325 -3.16 4.14 -10.10
N MET A 326 -4.32 3.62 -10.51
CA MET A 326 -4.43 2.71 -11.66
C MET A 326 -4.09 3.41 -12.98
N ILE A 327 -4.59 4.63 -13.21
CA ILE A 327 -4.26 5.40 -14.41
C ILE A 327 -2.75 5.63 -14.50
N ALA A 328 -2.13 6.13 -13.42
CA ALA A 328 -0.69 6.36 -13.40
C ALA A 328 0.12 5.08 -13.68
N PHE A 329 -0.30 3.95 -13.09
CA PHE A 329 0.31 2.65 -13.32
C PHE A 329 0.24 2.21 -14.80
N LEU A 330 -0.93 2.30 -15.42
CA LEU A 330 -1.15 1.89 -16.81
C LEU A 330 -0.30 2.71 -17.79
N PHE A 331 -0.21 4.02 -17.59
CA PHE A 331 0.67 4.85 -18.42
C PHE A 331 2.15 4.50 -18.21
N GLY A 332 2.57 4.24 -16.98
CA GLY A 332 3.92 3.73 -16.71
C GLY A 332 4.19 2.42 -17.44
N LEU A 333 3.22 1.50 -17.46
CA LEU A 333 3.32 0.23 -18.17
C LEU A 333 3.43 0.43 -19.69
N ILE A 334 2.59 1.27 -20.28
CA ILE A 334 2.64 1.59 -21.72
C ILE A 334 4.00 2.18 -22.10
N LEU A 335 4.51 3.12 -21.30
CA LEU A 335 5.82 3.74 -21.55
C LEU A 335 6.95 2.71 -21.50
N ALA A 336 6.96 1.85 -20.47
CA ALA A 336 7.97 0.81 -20.33
C ALA A 336 7.92 -0.19 -21.49
N SER A 337 6.73 -0.64 -21.87
CA SER A 337 6.53 -1.55 -23.02
C SER A 337 6.99 -0.93 -24.33
N ALA A 338 6.66 0.34 -24.58
CA ALA A 338 7.12 1.04 -25.79
C ALA A 338 8.64 1.18 -25.84
N ALA A 339 9.27 1.53 -24.71
CA ALA A 339 10.72 1.65 -24.61
C ALA A 339 11.42 0.30 -24.83
N MET A 340 10.92 -0.77 -24.20
CA MET A 340 11.46 -2.11 -24.38
C MET A 340 11.25 -2.63 -25.81
N GLY A 341 10.10 -2.34 -26.43
CA GLY A 341 9.84 -2.65 -27.84
C GLY A 341 10.84 -1.97 -28.78
N ALA A 342 11.17 -0.69 -28.54
CA ALA A 342 12.17 0.03 -29.31
C ALA A 342 13.58 -0.57 -29.14
N VAL A 343 13.98 -0.92 -27.91
CA VAL A 343 15.27 -1.59 -27.64
C VAL A 343 15.34 -2.93 -28.38
N SER A 344 14.29 -3.75 -28.29
CA SER A 344 14.22 -5.03 -28.99
C SER A 344 14.30 -4.87 -30.51
N TYR A 345 13.60 -3.87 -31.07
CA TYR A 345 13.66 -3.58 -32.51
C TYR A 345 15.09 -3.24 -32.97
N VAL A 346 15.77 -2.37 -32.22
CA VAL A 346 17.16 -1.98 -32.54
C VAL A 346 18.11 -3.17 -32.41
N ALA A 347 17.96 -3.99 -31.37
CA ALA A 347 18.76 -5.20 -31.17
C ALA A 347 18.59 -6.18 -32.35
N MET A 348 17.35 -6.42 -32.78
CA MET A 348 17.06 -7.29 -33.93
C MET A 348 17.62 -6.72 -35.24
N ALA A 349 17.52 -5.40 -35.44
CA ALA A 349 18.10 -4.74 -36.61
C ALA A 349 19.63 -4.84 -36.65
N PHE A 350 20.29 -4.88 -35.48
CA PHE A 350 21.73 -5.09 -35.39
C PHE A 350 22.11 -6.54 -35.71
N VAL A 351 21.39 -7.51 -35.13
CA VAL A 351 21.60 -8.94 -35.40
C VAL A 351 21.39 -9.27 -36.87
N ALA A 352 20.38 -8.68 -37.53
CA ALA A 352 20.12 -8.91 -38.95
C ALA A 352 21.20 -8.36 -39.90
N ARG A 353 22.10 -7.49 -39.41
CA ARG A 353 23.21 -6.92 -40.18
C ARG A 353 24.55 -7.61 -39.94
N ALA A 354 24.66 -8.38 -38.87
CA ALA A 354 25.88 -9.09 -38.47
C ALA A 354 25.98 -10.45 -39.19
#